data_AF-A0A2V8MF82-F1
#
_entry.id   AF-A0A2V8MF82-F1
#
_cell.length_a   1.000
_cell.length_b   1.000
_cell.length_c   1.000
_cell.angle_alpha   90.00
_cell.angle_beta   90.00
_cell.angle_gamma   90.00
#
_symmetry.space_group_name_H-M   'P 1'
#
loop_
_entity.id
_entity.type
_entity.pdbx_description
1 polymer ?
#
loop_
_entity_poly.entity_id
_entity_poly.type
_entity_poly.pdbx_seq_one_letter_code
_entity_poly.pdbx_strand_id
1 'polypeptide(L)'
;FRRTVRLFNGENLQISGAAGKLSSTMGITISSENMIYIWGGYNTTGINAAPPSGTAALDVPSATYHYVGNQVPTAIVADAFSPMSKTWFDSSSATYPDQISSRLADLNLPNVGAETSVRTAIIAGNNLSALAGTPDQGNGFESRLNGGMINFPRFVEDWYTVSRRWNYTGSFIPLYHATQMIGPWWYVPNYEIYQPPIRDWSFDDTFKDPTRLPPGTPLFQYVQPTGFKQII
;
A
#
# COMPACT_ATOMS: atom_id res chain seq x y z
N PHE A 1 -18.82 -14.48 6.01
CA PHE A 1 -17.50 -15.14 6.21
C PHE A 1 -16.44 -14.06 6.06
N ARG A 2 -15.65 -13.75 7.09
CA ARG A 2 -14.52 -12.81 6.96
C ARG A 2 -13.34 -13.63 6.44
N ARG A 3 -13.09 -13.56 5.13
CA ARG A 3 -11.93 -14.20 4.48
C ARG A 3 -10.97 -13.09 4.08
N THR A 4 -9.69 -13.44 4.01
CA THR A 4 -8.64 -12.50 3.64
C THR A 4 -7.69 -13.23 2.69
N VAL A 5 -7.20 -12.53 1.68
CA VAL A 5 -6.23 -13.08 0.72
C VAL A 5 -4.84 -12.60 1.11
N ARG A 6 -3.90 -13.53 1.25
CA ARG A 6 -2.48 -13.23 1.48
C ARG A 6 -1.71 -13.26 0.18
N LEU A 7 -0.92 -12.23 -0.05
CA LEU A 7 0.17 -12.24 -1.04
C LEU A 7 1.49 -12.45 -0.31
N PHE A 8 2.23 -13.48 -0.71
CA PHE A 8 3.52 -13.85 -0.12
C PHE A 8 4.52 -14.17 -1.24
N ASN A 9 5.82 -14.13 -0.93
CA ASN A 9 6.90 -14.33 -1.90
C ASN A 9 6.83 -13.40 -3.13
N GLY A 10 6.30 -12.19 -2.95
CA GLY A 10 6.15 -11.19 -4.02
C GLY A 10 7.35 -10.27 -4.19
N GLU A 11 8.41 -10.42 -3.38
CA GLU A 11 9.53 -9.48 -3.30
C GLU A 11 10.24 -9.31 -4.66
N ASN A 12 10.54 -10.41 -5.35
CA ASN A 12 11.24 -10.39 -6.62
C ASN A 12 10.33 -10.84 -7.79
N LEU A 13 9.52 -9.93 -8.31
CA LEU A 13 8.69 -10.22 -9.48
C LEU A 13 9.52 -10.26 -10.76
N GLN A 14 9.23 -11.26 -11.60
CA GLN A 14 9.95 -11.49 -12.84
C GLN A 14 8.96 -11.54 -14.00
N ILE A 15 9.32 -10.91 -15.11
CA ILE A 15 8.57 -11.00 -16.36
C ILE A 15 9.14 -12.19 -17.13
N SER A 16 8.34 -13.25 -17.27
CA SER A 16 8.72 -14.44 -18.03
C SER A 16 7.53 -14.98 -18.81
N GLY A 17 7.71 -15.34 -20.07
CA GLY A 17 6.68 -15.95 -20.89
C GLY A 17 7.18 -16.30 -22.29
N ALA A 18 6.44 -17.17 -22.99
CA ALA A 18 6.74 -17.48 -24.39
C ALA A 18 6.52 -16.25 -25.29
N ALA A 19 7.24 -16.19 -26.41
CA ALA A 19 7.11 -15.10 -27.38
C ALA A 19 5.65 -14.90 -27.80
N GLY A 20 5.17 -13.66 -27.76
CA GLY A 20 3.79 -13.29 -28.10
C GLY A 20 2.71 -13.71 -27.08
N LYS A 21 3.09 -14.17 -25.89
CA LYS A 21 2.13 -14.54 -24.82
C LYS A 21 2.05 -13.54 -23.67
N LEU A 22 2.93 -12.54 -23.63
CA LEU A 22 2.89 -11.48 -22.63
C LEU A 22 1.95 -10.35 -23.07
N SER A 23 1.30 -9.69 -22.11
CA SER A 23 0.56 -8.46 -22.40
C SER A 23 1.53 -7.37 -22.86
N SER A 24 1.02 -6.37 -23.59
CA SER A 24 1.79 -5.19 -24.00
C SER A 24 2.40 -4.43 -22.82
N THR A 25 1.76 -4.51 -21.65
CA THR A 25 2.22 -3.88 -20.41
C THR A 25 3.16 -4.74 -19.58
N MET A 26 3.25 -6.05 -19.90
CA MET A 26 4.11 -7.04 -19.22
C MET A 26 4.02 -6.98 -17.68
N GLY A 27 2.80 -6.81 -17.17
CA GLY A 27 2.53 -6.63 -15.74
C GLY A 27 1.54 -7.64 -15.16
N ILE A 28 1.17 -7.46 -13.90
CA ILE A 28 0.19 -8.31 -13.20
C ILE A 28 -0.78 -7.48 -12.37
N THR A 29 -2.06 -7.82 -12.43
CA THR A 29 -3.08 -7.24 -11.56
C THR A 29 -3.76 -8.34 -10.77
N ILE A 30 -3.80 -8.17 -9.45
CA ILE A 30 -4.45 -9.09 -8.53
C ILE A 30 -5.73 -8.44 -8.05
N SER A 31 -6.86 -9.12 -8.25
CA SER A 31 -8.17 -8.64 -7.85
C SER A 31 -8.85 -9.62 -6.89
N SER A 32 -9.51 -9.11 -5.86
CA SER A 32 -10.26 -9.89 -4.89
C SER A 32 -11.43 -9.08 -4.33
N GLU A 33 -12.58 -9.73 -4.15
CA GLU A 33 -13.72 -9.16 -3.41
C GLU A 33 -13.46 -9.07 -1.90
N ASN A 34 -12.49 -9.84 -1.39
CA ASN A 34 -12.05 -9.77 -0.01
C ASN A 34 -10.85 -8.84 0.12
N MET A 35 -10.56 -8.39 1.35
CA MET A 35 -9.33 -7.67 1.65
C MET A 35 -8.09 -8.48 1.24
N ILE A 36 -7.06 -7.77 0.79
CA ILE A 36 -5.75 -8.32 0.49
C ILE A 36 -4.74 -7.75 1.51
N TYR A 37 -3.85 -8.62 2.00
CA TYR A 37 -2.62 -8.17 2.63
C TYR A 37 -1.40 -8.73 1.94
N ILE A 38 -0.36 -7.90 1.88
CA ILE A 38 0.99 -8.31 1.48
C ILE A 38 1.72 -8.75 2.74
N TRP A 39 2.43 -9.87 2.65
CA TRP A 39 3.37 -10.31 3.67
C TRP A 39 4.81 -10.03 3.20
N GLY A 40 5.46 -9.06 3.85
CA GLY A 40 6.83 -8.65 3.56
C GLY A 40 6.95 -7.78 2.31
N GLY A 41 8.08 -7.90 1.61
CA GLY A 41 8.38 -7.11 0.42
C GLY A 41 7.54 -7.53 -0.80
N TYR A 42 7.21 -6.57 -1.66
CA TYR A 42 6.47 -6.83 -2.90
C TYR A 42 6.95 -5.96 -4.05
N ASN A 43 7.38 -6.60 -5.15
CA ASN A 43 7.85 -5.96 -6.39
C ASN A 43 9.02 -5.00 -6.16
N THR A 44 9.89 -5.35 -5.23
CA THR A 44 11.14 -4.67 -4.90
C THR A 44 11.95 -5.62 -4.03
N THR A 45 13.26 -5.71 -4.25
CA THR A 45 14.18 -6.52 -3.42
C THR A 45 14.75 -5.75 -2.22
N GLY A 46 14.12 -4.64 -1.88
CA GLY A 46 14.53 -3.73 -0.82
C GLY A 46 14.97 -2.37 -1.36
N ILE A 47 15.43 -1.51 -0.47
CA ILE A 47 15.91 -0.16 -0.75
C ILE A 47 17.43 -0.10 -0.58
N ASN A 48 18.13 0.69 -1.39
CA ASN A 48 19.59 0.84 -1.27
C ASN A 48 20.02 1.59 0.00
N ALA A 49 19.26 2.59 0.41
CA ALA A 49 19.48 3.41 1.61
C ALA A 49 18.19 4.16 2.00
N ALA A 50 18.06 4.52 3.28
CA ALA A 50 16.86 5.19 3.79
C ALA A 50 16.89 6.67 3.39
N PRO A 51 15.82 7.21 2.81
CA PRO A 51 15.73 8.63 2.56
C PRO A 51 15.65 9.42 3.89
N PRO A 52 16.27 10.61 3.96
CA PRO A 52 16.04 11.51 5.06
C PRO A 52 14.61 12.06 4.95
N SER A 53 13.76 11.69 5.91
CA SER A 53 12.42 12.27 6.10
C SER A 53 11.44 12.09 4.93
N GLY A 54 11.34 10.89 4.33
CA GLY A 54 10.31 10.58 3.33
C GLY A 54 10.59 11.20 1.96
N THR A 55 11.36 10.51 1.12
CA THR A 55 11.60 10.93 -0.27
C THR A 55 10.62 10.29 -1.25
N ALA A 56 10.23 11.07 -2.26
CA ALA A 56 9.12 10.79 -3.17
C ALA A 56 9.51 10.14 -4.52
N ALA A 57 10.64 9.43 -4.64
CA ALA A 57 11.07 8.85 -5.94
C ALA A 57 11.86 7.54 -5.81
N LEU A 58 11.36 6.59 -5.01
CA LEU A 58 12.08 5.33 -4.76
C LEU A 58 12.13 4.40 -5.98
N ASP A 59 11.28 4.60 -6.99
CA ASP A 59 11.27 3.83 -8.23
C ASP A 59 12.20 4.39 -9.32
N VAL A 60 12.93 5.48 -9.07
CA VAL A 60 13.84 6.05 -10.06
C VAL A 60 15.26 5.50 -9.84
N PRO A 61 15.81 4.66 -10.72
CA PRO A 61 17.12 4.02 -10.47
C PRO A 61 18.30 4.99 -10.37
N SER A 62 18.17 6.20 -10.93
CA SER A 62 19.18 7.26 -10.83
C SER A 62 19.05 8.12 -9.58
N ALA A 63 17.99 7.95 -8.77
CA ALA A 63 17.84 8.66 -7.52
C ALA A 63 18.82 8.15 -6.46
N THR A 64 19.20 9.02 -5.52
CA THR A 64 20.08 8.66 -4.40
C THR A 64 19.52 7.50 -3.56
N TYR A 65 18.21 7.53 -3.32
CA TYR A 65 17.47 6.50 -2.58
C TYR A 65 16.47 5.86 -3.54
N HIS A 66 16.64 4.55 -3.78
CA HIS A 66 15.83 3.81 -4.75
C HIS A 66 15.71 2.34 -4.39
N TYR A 67 14.68 1.70 -4.94
CA TYR A 67 14.46 0.28 -4.89
C TYR A 67 15.40 -0.49 -5.79
N VAL A 68 15.86 -1.61 -5.28
CA VAL A 68 16.72 -2.54 -6.00
C VAL A 68 15.85 -3.64 -6.63
N GLY A 69 16.24 -4.10 -7.82
CA GLY A 69 15.59 -5.20 -8.52
C GLY A 69 14.61 -4.76 -9.60
N ASN A 70 13.80 -5.71 -10.07
CA ASN A 70 12.89 -5.48 -11.18
C ASN A 70 11.68 -4.63 -10.75
N GLN A 71 11.24 -3.77 -11.66
CA GLN A 71 10.11 -2.87 -11.47
C GLN A 71 8.96 -3.25 -12.40
N VAL A 72 8.29 -4.36 -12.08
CA VAL A 72 7.20 -4.90 -12.90
C VAL A 72 5.94 -4.04 -12.70
N PRO A 73 5.18 -3.67 -13.74
CA PRO A 73 3.90 -2.99 -13.56
C PRO A 73 2.92 -3.87 -12.78
N THR A 74 2.55 -3.46 -11.56
CA THR A 74 1.63 -4.23 -10.73
C THR A 74 0.51 -3.43 -10.12
N ALA A 75 -0.68 -4.04 -10.00
CA ALA A 75 -1.80 -3.48 -9.27
C ALA A 75 -2.46 -4.51 -8.34
N ILE A 76 -3.02 -4.00 -7.23
CA ILE A 76 -3.90 -4.73 -6.32
C ILE A 76 -5.25 -4.01 -6.32
N VAL A 77 -6.32 -4.77 -6.52
CA VAL A 77 -7.71 -4.30 -6.42
C VAL A 77 -8.40 -5.15 -5.36
N ALA A 78 -8.78 -4.56 -4.23
CA ALA A 78 -9.29 -5.30 -3.09
C ALA A 78 -10.29 -4.48 -2.27
N ASP A 79 -11.20 -5.14 -1.54
CA ASP A 79 -12.13 -4.44 -0.64
C ASP A 79 -11.41 -3.51 0.36
N ALA A 80 -10.33 -4.00 0.97
CA ALA A 80 -9.41 -3.23 1.81
C ALA A 80 -7.97 -3.73 1.61
N PHE A 81 -6.99 -2.90 1.98
CA PHE A 81 -5.57 -3.22 1.88
C PHE A 81 -4.84 -3.06 3.21
N SER A 82 -3.98 -4.03 3.53
CA SER A 82 -3.11 -4.00 4.71
C SER A 82 -1.70 -4.48 4.35
N PRO A 83 -0.65 -3.72 4.69
CA PRO A 83 0.72 -4.20 4.60
C PRO A 83 1.13 -4.88 5.90
N MET A 84 1.67 -6.10 5.79
CA MET A 84 2.31 -6.81 6.90
C MET A 84 3.81 -6.85 6.69
N SER A 85 4.56 -6.67 7.76
CA SER A 85 6.03 -6.70 7.78
C SER A 85 6.60 -8.08 7.44
N LYS A 86 7.90 -8.17 7.18
CA LYS A 86 8.59 -9.45 6.92
C LYS A 86 8.59 -10.36 8.15
N THR A 87 8.45 -9.80 9.35
CA THR A 87 8.40 -10.55 10.62
C THR A 87 6.98 -10.81 11.11
N TRP A 88 5.96 -10.48 10.31
CA TRP A 88 4.58 -10.77 10.66
C TRP A 88 4.33 -12.27 10.82
N PHE A 89 3.49 -12.60 11.80
CA PHE A 89 2.99 -13.96 12.01
C PHE A 89 1.49 -13.89 12.27
N ASP A 90 0.67 -14.61 11.49
CA ASP A 90 -0.78 -14.38 11.51
C ASP A 90 -1.43 -14.75 12.84
N SER A 91 -0.90 -15.75 13.53
CA SER A 91 -1.42 -16.12 14.85
C SER A 91 -1.23 -14.98 15.85
N SER A 92 -0.27 -14.07 15.65
CA SER A 92 -0.07 -12.92 16.53
C SER A 92 -1.31 -12.01 16.57
N SER A 93 -2.09 -11.91 15.48
CA SER A 93 -3.35 -11.16 15.49
C SER A 93 -4.45 -11.86 16.32
N ALA A 94 -4.42 -13.19 16.41
CA ALA A 94 -5.39 -13.96 17.16
C ALA A 94 -5.01 -14.12 18.64
N THR A 95 -3.72 -14.28 18.94
CA THR A 95 -3.19 -14.44 20.29
C THR A 95 -3.09 -13.11 21.02
N TYR A 96 -2.73 -12.05 20.28
CA TYR A 96 -2.52 -10.72 20.81
C TYR A 96 -3.38 -9.75 20.01
N PRO A 97 -4.72 -9.77 20.08
CA PRO A 97 -5.55 -8.84 19.33
C PRO A 97 -5.36 -7.39 19.81
N ASP A 98 -5.26 -7.18 21.12
CA ASP A 98 -5.21 -5.85 21.74
C ASP A 98 -3.83 -5.52 22.36
N GLN A 99 -2.83 -6.37 22.12
CA GLN A 99 -1.48 -6.20 22.66
C GLN A 99 -0.47 -5.96 21.54
N ILE A 100 -0.38 -4.70 21.10
CA ILE A 100 0.47 -4.31 19.98
C ILE A 100 1.97 -4.57 20.20
N SER A 101 2.43 -4.52 21.46
CA SER A 101 3.83 -4.77 21.83
C SER A 101 4.31 -6.19 21.50
N SER A 102 3.38 -7.10 21.19
CA SER A 102 3.67 -8.47 20.73
C SER A 102 3.58 -8.63 19.20
N ARG A 103 3.33 -7.54 18.47
CA ARG A 103 3.20 -7.48 17.01
C ARG A 103 4.19 -6.48 16.41
N LEU A 104 5.46 -6.59 16.79
CA LEU A 104 6.52 -5.68 16.35
C LEU A 104 6.86 -5.94 14.87
N ALA A 105 6.75 -4.90 14.05
CA ALA A 105 7.04 -4.97 12.62
C ALA A 105 8.55 -4.98 12.34
N ASP A 106 9.01 -5.79 11.38
CA ASP A 106 10.40 -5.85 10.92
C ASP A 106 11.44 -5.96 12.07
N LEU A 107 11.07 -6.69 13.12
CA LEU A 107 11.88 -6.85 14.32
C LEU A 107 13.21 -7.55 13.98
N ASN A 108 14.32 -7.02 14.50
CA ASN A 108 15.67 -7.57 14.33
C ASN A 108 16.16 -7.67 12.87
N LEU A 109 15.58 -6.90 11.94
CA LEU A 109 16.14 -6.83 10.59
C LEU A 109 17.52 -6.13 10.57
N PRO A 110 18.49 -6.67 9.80
CA PRO A 110 19.91 -6.36 9.95
C PRO A 110 20.33 -4.99 9.43
N ASN A 111 19.57 -4.41 8.49
CA ASN A 111 19.85 -3.12 7.89
C ASN A 111 18.59 -2.55 7.22
N VAL A 112 18.68 -1.30 6.78
CA VAL A 112 17.61 -0.59 6.07
C VAL A 112 17.17 -1.31 4.78
N GLY A 113 18.10 -1.90 4.03
CA GLY A 113 17.75 -2.62 2.79
C GLY A 113 16.90 -3.86 3.02
N ALA A 114 16.88 -4.38 4.25
CA ALA A 114 16.00 -5.47 4.63
C ALA A 114 14.57 -5.01 4.97
N GLU A 115 14.33 -3.72 5.26
CA GLU A 115 13.00 -3.21 5.64
C GLU A 115 11.93 -3.49 4.58
N THR A 116 10.69 -3.65 5.04
CA THR A 116 9.54 -3.92 4.19
C THR A 116 9.35 -2.78 3.20
N SER A 117 9.40 -3.16 1.92
CA SER A 117 9.28 -2.26 0.78
C SER A 117 8.25 -2.81 -0.20
N VAL A 118 7.33 -1.98 -0.66
CA VAL A 118 6.21 -2.37 -1.52
C VAL A 118 6.11 -1.43 -2.71
N ARG A 119 6.07 -2.00 -3.91
CA ARG A 119 5.85 -1.25 -5.15
C ARG A 119 4.63 -1.77 -5.91
N THR A 120 3.50 -1.08 -5.87
CA THR A 120 2.30 -1.48 -6.62
C THR A 120 1.26 -0.36 -6.63
N ALA A 121 0.44 -0.28 -7.68
CA ALA A 121 -0.81 0.48 -7.61
C ALA A 121 -1.80 -0.26 -6.70
N ILE A 122 -2.63 0.48 -5.97
CA ILE A 122 -3.66 -0.08 -5.08
C ILE A 122 -4.97 0.69 -5.27
N ILE A 123 -5.99 -0.05 -5.68
CA ILE A 123 -7.39 0.36 -5.63
C ILE A 123 -8.02 -0.39 -4.47
N ALA A 124 -8.46 0.34 -3.45
CA ALA A 124 -9.14 -0.27 -2.33
C ALA A 124 -10.16 0.66 -1.68
N GLY A 125 -10.99 0.11 -0.81
CA GLY A 125 -11.94 0.89 -0.04
C GLY A 125 -11.29 1.58 1.15
N ASN A 126 -11.85 2.73 1.56
CA ASN A 126 -11.56 3.33 2.85
C ASN A 126 -12.80 3.30 3.75
N ASN A 127 -12.61 3.17 5.06
CA ASN A 127 -13.73 3.14 5.98
C ASN A 127 -14.43 4.51 6.08
N LEU A 128 -15.66 4.52 6.58
CA LEU A 128 -16.41 5.74 6.87
C LEU A 128 -15.93 6.38 8.18
N SER A 129 -15.82 7.70 8.18
CA SER A 129 -15.79 8.45 9.44
C SER A 129 -17.20 8.47 10.03
N ALA A 130 -17.33 8.35 11.35
CA ALA A 130 -18.61 8.48 12.05
C ALA A 130 -18.71 9.83 12.75
N LEU A 131 -19.94 10.26 13.05
CA LEU A 131 -20.19 11.51 13.77
C LEU A 131 -19.58 11.42 15.17
N ALA A 132 -18.65 12.32 15.49
CA ALA A 132 -18.12 12.51 16.83
C ALA A 132 -18.92 13.59 17.57
N GLY A 133 -19.22 13.36 18.85
CA GLY A 133 -19.87 14.37 19.70
C GLY A 133 -18.99 15.62 19.92
N THR A 134 -17.68 15.45 19.77
CA THR A 134 -16.68 16.52 19.73
C THR A 134 -15.77 16.29 18.51
N PRO A 135 -16.04 16.94 17.36
CA PRO A 135 -15.20 16.80 16.18
C PRO A 135 -13.74 17.22 16.45
N ASP A 136 -12.79 16.41 16.02
CA ASP A 136 -11.36 16.67 16.16
C ASP A 136 -10.61 16.39 14.84
N GLN A 137 -9.30 16.66 14.81
CA GLN A 137 -8.44 16.49 13.63
C GLN A 137 -7.64 15.17 13.64
N GLY A 138 -8.05 14.17 14.42
CA GLY A 138 -7.32 12.92 14.60
C GLY A 138 -6.62 12.72 15.93
N ASN A 139 -6.72 13.69 16.83
CA ASN A 139 -5.94 13.77 18.06
C ASN A 139 -6.83 13.72 19.31
N GLY A 140 -8.14 13.54 19.14
CA GLY A 140 -9.10 13.42 20.24
C GLY A 140 -9.23 11.99 20.76
N PHE A 141 -9.65 11.87 22.03
CA PHE A 141 -9.96 10.58 22.68
C PHE A 141 -11.16 9.84 22.08
N GLU A 142 -11.93 10.46 21.17
CA GLU A 142 -12.99 9.79 20.43
C GLU A 142 -12.88 10.16 18.94
N SER A 143 -11.67 10.09 18.38
CA SER A 143 -11.52 10.39 16.96
C SER A 143 -12.21 9.32 16.12
N ARG A 144 -13.44 9.61 15.69
CA ARG A 144 -14.26 8.74 14.84
C ARG A 144 -13.93 8.92 13.35
N LEU A 145 -12.68 9.24 13.06
CA LEU A 145 -12.19 9.49 11.71
C LEU A 145 -11.71 8.18 11.09
N ASN A 146 -11.69 8.12 9.76
CA ASN A 146 -11.11 6.99 9.02
C ASN A 146 -9.59 7.09 8.83
N GLY A 147 -8.98 8.23 9.18
CA GLY A 147 -7.55 8.53 9.07
C GLY A 147 -7.06 8.95 7.67
N GLY A 148 -7.97 9.11 6.71
CA GLY A 148 -7.65 9.57 5.35
C GLY A 148 -6.60 8.72 4.65
N MET A 149 -5.69 9.37 3.91
CA MET A 149 -4.61 8.69 3.17
C MET A 149 -3.57 8.05 4.10
N ILE A 150 -3.31 8.67 5.26
CA ILE A 150 -2.32 8.24 6.26
C ILE A 150 -2.65 6.86 6.84
N ASN A 151 -3.93 6.49 6.80
CA ASN A 151 -4.49 5.21 7.24
C ASN A 151 -5.22 4.45 6.11
N PHE A 152 -4.97 4.82 4.84
CA PHE A 152 -5.54 4.11 3.70
C PHE A 152 -5.02 2.66 3.66
N PRO A 153 -3.68 2.42 3.72
CA PRO A 153 -3.17 1.14 4.18
C PRO A 153 -3.51 0.97 5.65
N ARG A 154 -4.15 -0.14 5.98
CA ARG A 154 -4.57 -0.42 7.35
C ARG A 154 -3.47 -1.18 8.06
N PHE A 155 -2.77 -0.52 8.97
CA PHE A 155 -1.72 -1.15 9.77
C PHE A 155 -2.31 -1.83 11.01
N VAL A 156 -1.67 -2.91 11.44
CA VAL A 156 -2.05 -3.68 12.66
C VAL A 156 -0.86 -4.04 13.54
N GLU A 157 0.35 -3.71 13.10
CA GLU A 157 1.62 -3.97 13.79
C GLU A 157 2.14 -2.71 14.49
N ASP A 158 3.10 -2.89 15.40
CA ASP A 158 3.89 -1.80 15.98
C ASP A 158 5.15 -1.56 15.15
N TRP A 159 5.16 -0.48 14.39
CA TRP A 159 6.32 -0.05 13.61
C TRP A 159 7.15 1.03 14.32
N TYR A 160 6.57 1.73 15.30
CA TYR A 160 7.15 2.93 15.91
C TYR A 160 8.17 2.56 16.99
N THR A 161 7.84 1.64 17.89
CA THR A 161 8.69 1.26 19.03
C THR A 161 10.05 0.72 18.58
N VAL A 162 10.06 0.06 17.41
CA VAL A 162 11.24 -0.53 16.77
C VAL A 162 11.86 0.38 15.70
N SER A 163 11.35 1.60 15.54
CA SER A 163 11.81 2.62 14.60
C SER A 163 11.92 2.12 13.15
N ARG A 164 10.89 1.40 12.68
CA ARG A 164 10.87 0.79 11.35
C ARG A 164 10.06 1.61 10.34
N ARG A 165 10.46 1.46 9.09
CA ARG A 165 9.83 2.11 7.94
C ARG A 165 8.93 1.14 7.20
N TRP A 166 7.91 1.71 6.57
CA TRP A 166 7.23 1.04 5.48
C TRP A 166 7.43 1.89 4.22
N ASN A 167 8.27 1.38 3.33
CA ASN A 167 8.61 2.03 2.08
C ASN A 167 7.56 1.65 1.04
N TYR A 168 6.92 2.65 0.45
CA TYR A 168 5.86 2.42 -0.53
C TYR A 168 6.05 3.31 -1.76
N THR A 169 5.94 2.69 -2.94
CA THR A 169 5.85 3.43 -4.21
C THR A 169 4.71 2.88 -5.03
N GLY A 170 3.87 3.75 -5.54
CA GLY A 170 2.70 3.30 -6.27
C GLY A 170 1.69 4.39 -6.49
N SER A 171 0.43 3.99 -6.49
CA SER A 171 -0.70 4.91 -6.52
C SER A 171 -1.78 4.37 -5.60
N PHE A 172 -2.28 5.21 -4.69
CA PHE A 172 -3.44 4.87 -3.87
C PHE A 172 -4.69 5.49 -4.47
N ILE A 173 -5.69 4.66 -4.74
CA ILE A 173 -6.96 5.08 -5.32
C ILE A 173 -8.10 4.59 -4.42
N PRO A 174 -8.59 5.43 -3.48
CA PRO A 174 -9.73 5.13 -2.63
C PRO A 174 -11.04 5.35 -3.41
N LEU A 175 -11.58 4.31 -4.06
CA LEU A 175 -12.79 4.43 -4.90
C LEU A 175 -14.11 4.20 -4.16
N TYR A 176 -14.11 3.45 -3.06
CA TYR A 176 -15.34 3.01 -2.40
C TYR A 176 -15.16 2.86 -0.89
N HIS A 177 -16.22 2.45 -0.20
CA HIS A 177 -16.17 2.10 1.21
C HIS A 177 -15.85 0.63 1.39
N ALA A 178 -14.84 0.34 2.20
CA ALA A 178 -14.47 -1.02 2.54
C ALA A 178 -15.55 -1.66 3.42
N THR A 179 -15.81 -2.95 3.21
CA THR A 179 -16.70 -3.77 4.04
C THR A 179 -15.92 -4.58 5.08
N GLN A 180 -14.60 -4.71 4.91
CA GLN A 180 -13.64 -5.29 5.83
C GLN A 180 -12.68 -4.21 6.37
N MET A 181 -11.98 -4.51 7.47
CA MET A 181 -11.11 -3.56 8.19
C MET A 181 -11.79 -2.22 8.55
N ILE A 182 -13.06 -2.30 8.94
CA ILE A 182 -13.89 -1.15 9.31
C ILE A 182 -13.62 -0.61 10.72
N GLY A 183 -12.42 -0.84 11.26
CA GLY A 183 -12.01 -0.23 12.52
C GLY A 183 -11.88 1.30 12.38
N PRO A 184 -12.18 2.07 13.44
CA PRO A 184 -11.86 3.48 13.46
C PRO A 184 -10.34 3.67 13.36
N TRP A 185 -9.91 4.81 12.82
CA TRP A 185 -8.53 5.21 12.97
C TRP A 185 -8.31 5.72 14.40
N TRP A 186 -7.29 5.20 15.07
CA TRP A 186 -6.93 5.61 16.41
C TRP A 186 -5.42 5.67 16.57
N TYR A 187 -4.89 6.84 16.94
CA TYR A 187 -3.46 7.08 17.15
C TYR A 187 -3.15 7.70 18.54
N VAL A 188 -4.16 7.91 19.38
CA VAL A 188 -4.03 8.53 20.71
C VAL A 188 -3.37 7.57 21.74
N PRO A 189 -2.80 8.09 22.85
CA PRO A 189 -1.95 7.30 23.75
C PRO A 189 -2.69 6.12 24.36
N ASN A 190 -1.99 4.99 24.46
CA ASN A 190 -2.42 3.62 24.86
C ASN A 190 -2.62 2.61 23.72
N TYR A 191 -2.40 3.00 22.45
CA TYR A 191 -1.85 2.13 21.37
C TYR A 191 -2.44 0.72 21.19
N GLU A 192 -3.76 0.56 21.26
CA GLU A 192 -4.34 -0.79 21.23
C GLU A 192 -4.36 -1.42 19.81
N ILE A 193 -4.49 -0.60 18.76
CA ILE A 193 -4.71 -1.08 17.38
C ILE A 193 -3.41 -1.21 16.57
N TYR A 194 -2.64 -0.12 16.42
CA TYR A 194 -1.36 -0.12 15.70
C TYR A 194 -0.47 1.08 16.12
N GLN A 195 0.79 1.06 15.69
CA GLN A 195 1.70 2.20 15.74
C GLN A 195 2.24 2.45 14.33
N PRO A 196 2.21 3.70 13.86
CA PRO A 196 2.52 4.00 12.48
C PRO A 196 4.00 3.77 12.16
N PRO A 197 4.33 3.30 10.95
CA PRO A 197 5.71 3.31 10.49
C PRO A 197 6.17 4.73 10.19
N ILE A 198 7.49 4.88 10.07
CA ILE A 198 8.05 5.96 9.25
C ILE A 198 7.58 5.71 7.81
N ARG A 199 6.81 6.66 7.27
CA ARG A 199 6.15 6.52 5.96
C ARG A 199 7.00 7.15 4.87
N ASP A 200 7.64 6.31 4.07
CA ASP A 200 8.36 6.74 2.87
C ASP A 200 7.49 6.42 1.65
N TRP A 201 6.52 7.30 1.40
CA TRP A 201 5.51 7.11 0.36
C TRP A 201 5.82 7.95 -0.85
N SER A 202 5.85 7.32 -2.02
CA SER A 202 6.06 7.99 -3.29
C SER A 202 5.03 7.57 -4.34
N PHE A 203 4.80 8.47 -5.30
CA PHE A 203 4.17 8.08 -6.55
C PHE A 203 5.15 7.28 -7.40
N ASP A 204 4.65 6.29 -8.14
CA ASP A 204 5.45 5.52 -9.11
C ASP A 204 5.48 6.27 -10.45
N ASP A 205 6.62 6.90 -10.74
CA ASP A 205 6.82 7.73 -11.94
C ASP A 205 6.62 6.92 -13.23
N THR A 206 6.88 5.61 -13.17
CA THR A 206 6.69 4.73 -14.33
C THR A 206 5.23 4.61 -14.74
N PHE A 207 4.26 4.91 -13.87
CA PHE A 207 2.85 4.95 -14.23
C PHE A 207 2.46 6.14 -15.12
N LYS A 208 3.39 7.05 -15.42
CA LYS A 208 3.21 8.07 -16.47
C LYS A 208 3.39 7.51 -17.88
N ASP A 209 4.03 6.35 -18.02
CA ASP A 209 4.19 5.64 -19.28
C ASP A 209 3.02 4.64 -19.48
N PRO A 210 2.17 4.81 -20.51
CA PRO A 210 1.05 3.91 -20.78
C PRO A 210 1.46 2.45 -20.99
N THR A 211 2.70 2.19 -21.42
CA THR A 211 3.23 0.83 -21.61
C THR A 211 3.69 0.19 -20.29
N ARG A 212 3.78 0.97 -19.21
CA ARG A 212 4.17 0.52 -17.87
C ARG A 212 3.02 0.63 -16.85
N LEU A 213 1.79 0.76 -17.34
CA LEU A 213 0.60 0.66 -16.50
C LEU A 213 0.29 -0.80 -16.18
N PRO A 214 -0.12 -1.12 -14.94
CA PRO A 214 -0.65 -2.44 -14.62
C PRO A 214 -1.80 -2.86 -15.56
N PRO A 215 -1.95 -4.15 -15.91
CA PRO A 215 -3.06 -4.59 -16.74
C PRO A 215 -4.43 -4.20 -16.14
N GLY A 216 -5.30 -3.59 -16.95
CA GLY A 216 -6.63 -3.18 -16.50
C GLY A 216 -6.66 -1.90 -15.66
N THR A 217 -5.60 -1.07 -15.68
CA THR A 217 -5.65 0.29 -15.11
C THR A 217 -6.85 1.07 -15.66
N PRO A 218 -7.68 1.69 -14.81
CA PRO A 218 -8.77 2.55 -15.26
C PRO A 218 -8.25 3.72 -16.09
N LEU A 219 -8.86 3.94 -17.25
CA LEU A 219 -8.53 5.05 -18.14
C LEU A 219 -9.68 6.06 -18.14
N PHE A 220 -9.36 7.33 -17.92
CA PHE A 220 -10.31 8.41 -18.18
C PHE A 220 -10.10 8.92 -19.60
N GLN A 221 -11.14 8.88 -20.42
CA GLN A 221 -11.13 9.47 -21.75
C GLN A 221 -11.66 10.89 -21.66
N TYR A 222 -10.79 11.87 -21.92
CA TYR A 222 -11.19 13.26 -22.08
C TYR A 222 -11.57 13.51 -23.54
N VAL A 223 -12.82 13.86 -23.80
CA VAL A 223 -13.29 14.28 -25.12
C VAL A 223 -13.44 15.79 -25.10
N GLN A 224 -12.57 16.48 -25.84
CA GLN A 224 -12.71 17.91 -26.10
C GLN A 224 -13.28 18.11 -27.51
N PRO A 225 -14.51 18.63 -27.66
CA PRO A 225 -14.99 19.05 -28.96
C PRO A 225 -14.12 20.23 -29.43
N THR A 226 -13.37 20.04 -30.52
CA THR A 226 -12.52 21.09 -31.11
C THR A 226 -13.26 21.96 -32.13
N GLY A 227 -14.50 21.61 -32.48
CA GLY A 227 -15.37 22.38 -33.35
C GLY A 227 -16.59 21.58 -33.80
N PHE A 228 -17.52 22.23 -34.48
CA PHE A 228 -18.64 21.60 -35.18
C PHE A 228 -18.59 21.97 -36.67
N LYS A 229 -18.98 21.04 -37.55
CA LYS A 229 -19.21 21.32 -38.97
C LYS A 229 -20.53 20.70 -39.38
N GLN A 230 -21.43 21.51 -39.92
CA GLN A 230 -22.65 21.04 -40.57
C GLN A 230 -22.28 20.40 -41.91
N ILE A 231 -22.77 19.18 -42.16
CA ILE A 231 -22.72 18.55 -43.48
C ILE A 231 -24.07 18.83 -44.14
N ILE A 232 -24.04 19.55 -45.27
CA ILE A 232 -25.18 19.80 -46.16
C ILE A 232 -25.04 18.87 -47.35
#